data_AF-Q5RBX7-F1
#
_entry.id   AF-Q5RBX7-F1
#
_cell.length_a   1.000
_cell.length_b   1.000
_cell.length_c   1.000
_cell.angle_alpha   90.00
_cell.angle_beta   90.00
_cell.angle_gamma   90.00
#
_symmetry.space_group_name_H-M   'P 1'
#
loop_
_entity.id
_entity.type
_entity.pdbx_description
1 polymer ?
#
loop_
_entity_poly.entity_id
_entity_poly.type
_entity_poly.pdbx_seq_one_letter_code
_entity_poly.pdbx_strand_id
1 'polypeptide(L)'
;MVLLESEQFLTELTRLFQKCRTSGSVYITLKKYDGRTKPIPKKGTVEGFEPADNKCLLRATDGKKKISTVVSSKEVNKFQMAYSNLLRANMDGLKKRDKKNKTKKTKAAAAAAAAAPAAAATAATTAATTAATAAQ
;
A
#
# COMPACT_ATOMS: atom_id res chain seq x y z
N MET A 1 19.31 -6.17 -6.95
CA MET A 1 17.98 -6.29 -6.31
C MET A 1 17.39 -7.58 -6.80
N VAL A 2 16.94 -8.47 -5.91
CA VAL A 2 16.54 -9.84 -6.30
C VAL A 2 15.02 -9.90 -6.44
N LEU A 3 14.53 -10.28 -7.63
CA LEU A 3 13.12 -10.59 -7.85
C LEU A 3 12.87 -12.05 -7.44
N LEU A 4 11.94 -12.25 -6.50
CA LEU A 4 11.62 -13.53 -5.90
C LEU A 4 10.13 -13.85 -6.08
N GLU A 5 9.84 -15.15 -6.08
CA GLU A 5 8.49 -15.70 -5.93
C GLU A 5 7.86 -15.24 -4.61
N SER A 6 6.53 -15.18 -4.55
CA SER A 6 5.76 -14.74 -3.39
C SER A 6 6.12 -15.46 -2.09
N GLU A 7 6.28 -16.79 -2.12
CA GLU A 7 6.63 -17.59 -0.94
C GLU A 7 8.08 -17.33 -0.48
N GLN A 8 9.02 -17.31 -1.42
CA GLN A 8 10.43 -17.07 -1.13
C GLN A 8 10.66 -15.65 -0.58
N PHE A 9 9.89 -14.67 -1.06
CA PHE A 9 9.92 -13.31 -0.53
C PHE A 9 9.53 -13.26 0.95
N LEU A 10 8.52 -14.02 1.38
CA LEU A 10 8.10 -14.08 2.78
C LEU A 10 9.18 -14.72 3.68
N THR A 11 9.85 -15.76 3.20
CA THR A 11 10.97 -16.39 3.91
C THR A 11 12.14 -15.43 4.07
N GLU A 12 12.55 -14.76 2.98
CA GLU A 12 13.64 -13.77 3.03
C GLU A 12 13.27 -12.54 3.86
N LEU A 13 12.01 -12.09 3.81
CA LEU A 13 11.52 -10.99 4.63
C LEU A 13 11.61 -11.34 6.13
N THR A 14 11.26 -12.57 6.50
CA THR A 14 11.40 -13.06 7.88
C THR A 14 12.87 -13.05 8.32
N ARG A 15 13.80 -13.53 7.47
CA ARG A 15 15.24 -13.47 7.74
C ARG A 15 15.74 -12.04 7.93
N LEU A 16 15.16 -11.10 7.18
CA LEU A 16 15.52 -9.68 7.21
C LEU A 16 15.06 -9.03 8.53
N PHE A 17 13.84 -9.33 9.00
CA PHE A 17 13.38 -8.92 10.33
C PHE A 17 14.23 -9.49 11.47
N GLN A 18 14.58 -10.78 11.40
CA GLN A 18 15.43 -11.42 12.42
C GLN A 18 16.82 -10.78 12.51
N LYS A 19 17.42 -10.43 11.37
CA LYS A 19 18.74 -9.76 11.32
C LYS A 19 18.70 -8.34 11.90
N CYS A 20 17.62 -7.61 11.66
CA CYS A 20 17.47 -6.24 12.14
C CYS A 20 16.90 -6.14 13.56
N ARG A 21 16.75 -7.25 14.30
CA ARG A 21 16.13 -7.26 15.63
C ARG A 21 16.97 -6.56 16.70
N THR A 22 18.30 -6.69 16.64
CA THR A 22 19.22 -6.04 17.59
C THR A 22 19.58 -4.61 17.16
N SER A 23 19.83 -4.42 15.87
CA SER A 23 20.15 -3.13 15.28
C SER A 23 19.78 -3.13 13.81
N GLY A 24 19.22 -2.02 13.33
CA GLY A 24 18.85 -1.81 11.94
C GLY A 24 17.41 -1.38 11.77
N SER A 25 17.03 -1.17 10.52
CA SER A 25 15.67 -0.78 10.15
C SER A 25 15.27 -1.54 8.89
N VAL A 26 14.05 -2.07 8.91
CA VAL A 26 13.48 -2.77 7.77
C VAL A 26 12.55 -1.82 7.04
N TYR A 27 12.87 -1.52 5.79
CA TYR A 27 12.01 -0.71 4.92
C TYR A 27 11.23 -1.63 4.01
N ILE A 28 9.92 -1.47 3.99
CA ILE A 28 9.02 -2.17 3.06
C ILE A 28 8.26 -1.13 2.24
N THR A 29 8.26 -1.29 0.92
CA THR A 29 7.52 -0.41 0.01
C THR A 29 6.61 -1.22 -0.89
N LEU A 30 5.36 -0.78 -1.02
CA LEU A 30 4.35 -1.33 -1.93
C LEU A 30 4.03 -0.27 -2.98
N LYS A 31 4.11 -0.62 -4.28
CA LYS A 31 3.69 0.25 -5.39
C LYS A 31 2.88 -0.54 -6.42
N LYS A 32 1.93 0.10 -7.11
CA LYS A 32 1.28 -0.50 -8.30
C LYS A 32 2.39 -0.81 -9.32
N TYR A 33 2.38 -2.04 -9.83
CA TYR A 33 3.31 -2.46 -10.88
C TYR A 33 2.53 -2.55 -12.17
N ASP A 34 2.92 -1.72 -13.12
CA ASP A 34 2.34 -1.70 -14.45
C ASP A 34 2.79 -2.90 -15.27
N GLY A 35 3.93 -3.53 -14.96
CA GLY A 35 4.56 -4.59 -15.75
C GLY A 35 5.80 -4.14 -16.51
N ARG A 36 6.21 -2.86 -16.39
CA ARG A 36 7.26 -2.28 -17.20
C ARG A 36 8.62 -2.84 -16.81
N THR A 37 9.29 -3.46 -17.77
CA THR A 37 10.68 -3.94 -17.63
C THR A 37 11.69 -2.98 -18.26
N LYS A 38 11.23 -2.00 -19.05
CA LYS A 38 12.05 -1.00 -19.73
C LYS A 38 11.52 0.42 -19.45
N PRO A 39 12.38 1.46 -19.47
CA PRO A 39 11.96 2.84 -19.34
C PRO A 39 10.96 3.25 -20.43
N ILE A 40 10.04 4.16 -20.11
CA ILE A 40 9.09 4.72 -21.10
C ILE A 40 9.89 5.64 -22.05
N PRO A 41 9.90 5.39 -23.36
CA PRO A 41 10.55 6.29 -24.31
C PRO A 41 9.83 7.64 -24.35
N LYS A 42 10.59 8.75 -24.43
CA LYS A 42 10.06 10.12 -24.42
C LYS A 42 9.21 10.49 -25.65
N LYS A 43 9.20 9.68 -26.71
CA LYS A 43 8.63 10.04 -28.02
C LYS A 43 8.15 8.84 -28.86
N GLY A 44 7.44 7.89 -28.26
CA GLY A 44 6.90 6.74 -28.99
C GLY A 44 5.65 6.20 -28.33
N THR A 45 4.58 6.07 -29.13
CA THR A 45 3.34 5.36 -28.79
C THR A 45 3.67 4.10 -28.00
N VAL A 46 2.98 3.90 -26.88
CA VAL A 46 3.10 2.71 -26.04
C VAL A 46 2.37 1.55 -26.74
N GLU A 47 2.82 1.17 -27.94
CA GLU A 47 2.23 0.05 -28.69
C GLU A 47 2.57 -1.25 -27.95
N GLY A 48 1.55 -1.89 -27.39
CA GLY A 48 1.62 -3.25 -26.87
C GLY A 48 1.88 -3.41 -25.37
N PHE A 49 1.86 -2.34 -24.58
CA PHE A 49 1.84 -2.47 -23.12
C PHE A 49 0.41 -2.48 -22.60
N GLU A 50 -0.23 -3.65 -22.61
CA GLU A 50 -1.42 -3.89 -21.78
C GLU A 50 -0.99 -3.69 -20.32
N PRO A 51 -1.38 -2.57 -19.67
CA PRO A 51 -1.04 -2.38 -18.27
C PRO A 51 -1.64 -3.57 -17.53
N ALA A 52 -0.79 -4.42 -16.96
CA ALA A 52 -1.26 -5.51 -16.14
C ALA A 52 -1.83 -4.87 -14.87
N ASP A 53 -3.08 -4.40 -14.94
CA ASP A 53 -3.65 -3.41 -14.03
C ASP A 53 -3.76 -3.89 -12.59
N ASN A 54 -3.54 -5.18 -12.40
CA ASN A 54 -3.81 -5.91 -11.18
C ASN A 54 -2.53 -6.55 -10.61
N LYS A 55 -1.37 -5.92 -10.79
CA LYS A 55 -0.10 -6.32 -10.16
C LYS A 55 0.42 -5.25 -9.20
N CYS A 56 1.00 -5.68 -8.09
CA CYS A 56 1.71 -4.80 -7.17
C CYS A 56 3.15 -5.29 -6.93
N LEU A 57 4.08 -4.35 -6.85
CA LEU A 57 5.48 -4.62 -6.57
C LEU A 57 5.74 -4.31 -5.10
N LEU A 58 6.15 -5.32 -4.36
CA LEU A 58 6.68 -5.18 -3.01
C LEU A 58 8.20 -5.20 -3.05
N ARG A 59 8.80 -4.33 -2.28
CA ARG A 59 10.26 -4.28 -2.06
C ARG A 59 10.53 -4.23 -0.57
N ALA A 60 11.51 -4.99 -0.11
CA ALA A 60 12.00 -4.91 1.25
C ALA A 60 13.53 -4.81 1.30
N THR A 61 14.05 -4.04 2.25
CA THR A 61 15.48 -3.82 2.43
C THR A 61 15.84 -3.52 3.89
N ASP A 62 16.98 -4.04 4.35
CA ASP A 62 17.65 -3.69 5.62
C ASP A 62 18.71 -2.57 5.42
N GLY A 63 18.86 -2.11 4.18
CA GLY A 63 19.90 -1.16 3.74
C GLY A 63 21.02 -1.84 2.94
N LYS A 64 21.25 -3.15 3.16
CA LYS A 64 22.28 -3.94 2.48
C LYS A 64 21.67 -4.92 1.48
N LYS A 65 20.79 -5.80 1.94
CA LYS A 65 20.06 -6.79 1.15
C LYS A 65 18.75 -6.20 0.63
N LYS A 66 18.52 -6.31 -0.69
CA LYS A 66 17.32 -5.81 -1.37
C LYS A 66 16.58 -6.95 -2.05
N ILE A 67 15.36 -7.23 -1.56
CA ILE A 67 14.45 -8.23 -2.11
C ILE A 67 13.20 -7.56 -2.69
N SER A 68 12.62 -8.18 -3.71
CA SER A 68 11.38 -7.75 -4.36
C SER A 68 10.52 -8.95 -4.73
N THR A 69 9.21 -8.73 -4.78
CA THR A 69 8.26 -9.66 -5.36
C THR A 69 7.16 -8.90 -6.10
N VAL A 70 6.62 -9.51 -7.15
CA VAL A 70 5.47 -8.98 -7.89
C VAL A 70 4.29 -9.86 -7.55
N VAL A 71 3.27 -9.28 -6.92
CA VAL A 71 2.06 -9.98 -6.50
C VAL A 71 0.95 -9.64 -7.49
N SER A 72 0.39 -10.65 -8.13
CA SER A 72 -0.76 -10.56 -9.03
C SER A 72 -2.08 -10.78 -8.29
N SER A 73 -3.20 -10.29 -8.84
CA SER A 73 -4.55 -10.50 -8.24
C SER A 73 -4.87 -11.95 -7.91
N LYS A 74 -4.31 -12.93 -8.65
CA LYS A 74 -4.53 -14.37 -8.44
C LYS A 74 -4.01 -14.87 -7.09
N GLU A 75 -2.92 -14.29 -6.60
CA GLU A 75 -2.24 -14.77 -5.38
C GLU A 75 -2.40 -13.82 -4.18
N VAL A 76 -2.99 -12.64 -4.37
CA VAL A 76 -3.19 -11.62 -3.31
C VAL A 76 -3.81 -12.22 -2.05
N ASN A 77 -4.84 -13.07 -2.17
CA ASN A 77 -5.52 -13.63 -0.99
C ASN A 77 -4.58 -14.50 -0.13
N LYS A 78 -3.79 -15.38 -0.76
CA LYS A 78 -2.81 -16.23 -0.06
C LYS A 78 -1.67 -15.39 0.51
N PHE A 79 -1.15 -14.47 -0.31
CA PHE A 79 -0.07 -13.58 0.07
C PHE A 79 -0.46 -12.69 1.26
N GLN A 80 -1.66 -12.13 1.25
CA GLN A 80 -2.16 -11.23 2.30
C GLN A 80 -2.24 -11.94 3.66
N MET A 81 -2.76 -13.16 3.72
CA MET A 81 -2.84 -13.91 4.97
C MET A 81 -1.43 -14.17 5.56
N ALA A 82 -0.52 -14.66 4.74
CA ALA A 82 0.85 -14.97 5.16
C ALA A 82 1.66 -13.71 5.51
N TYR A 83 1.59 -12.66 4.68
CA TYR A 83 2.24 -11.38 4.91
C TYR A 83 1.71 -10.69 6.18
N SER A 84 0.40 -10.73 6.42
CA SER A 84 -0.22 -10.15 7.61
C SER A 84 0.24 -10.85 8.90
N ASN A 85 0.32 -12.18 8.88
CA ASN A 85 0.83 -12.95 10.02
C ASN A 85 2.32 -12.69 10.26
N LEU A 86 3.13 -12.62 9.20
CA LEU A 86 4.55 -12.30 9.28
C LEU A 86 4.78 -10.94 9.92
N LEU A 87 4.06 -9.90 9.48
CA LEU A 87 4.19 -8.56 10.05
C LEU A 87 3.81 -8.53 11.54
N ARG A 88 2.71 -9.17 11.93
CA ARG A 88 2.30 -9.22 13.35
C ARG A 88 3.30 -9.95 14.23
N ALA A 89 3.91 -11.03 13.72
CA ALA A 89 4.88 -11.82 14.46
C ALA A 89 6.23 -11.11 14.66
N ASN A 90 6.67 -10.30 13.67
CA ASN A 90 8.00 -9.68 13.69
C ASN A 90 8.02 -8.23 14.21
N MET A 91 6.88 -7.52 14.24
CA MET A 91 6.79 -6.15 14.76
C MET A 91 6.32 -6.12 16.23
N ASP A 92 6.93 -6.94 17.08
CA ASP A 92 6.60 -7.13 18.49
C ASP A 92 7.21 -6.07 19.43
N GLY A 93 8.20 -5.30 18.95
CA GLY A 93 8.98 -4.35 19.75
C GLY A 93 8.30 -3.03 20.12
N LEU A 94 6.99 -2.86 19.88
CA LEU A 94 6.26 -1.63 20.23
C LEU A 94 5.76 -1.66 21.68
N LYS A 95 5.69 -0.48 22.31
CA LYS A 95 5.12 -0.33 23.66
C LYS A 95 3.71 -0.89 23.70
N LYS A 96 3.46 -1.81 24.63
CA LYS A 96 2.11 -2.34 24.89
C LYS A 96 1.22 -1.16 25.27
N ARG A 97 0.00 -1.12 24.71
CA ARG A 97 -0.95 -0.04 24.97
C ARG A 97 -1.34 -0.07 26.45
N ASP A 98 -0.94 0.96 27.21
CA ASP A 98 -1.36 1.12 28.60
C ASP A 98 -2.89 1.21 28.69
N LYS A 99 -3.53 0.25 29.36
CA LYS A 99 -4.99 0.26 29.59
C LYS A 99 -5.46 1.51 30.34
N LYS A 100 -4.57 2.23 31.04
CA LYS A 100 -4.87 3.45 31.81
C LYS A 100 -5.15 4.69 30.95
N ASN A 101 -4.77 4.71 29.66
CA ASN A 101 -4.90 5.90 28.81
C ASN A 101 -6.12 5.89 27.87
N LYS A 102 -6.94 4.83 27.90
CA LYS A 102 -8.11 4.70 27.00
C LYS A 102 -9.25 5.67 27.36
N THR A 103 -9.31 6.17 28.60
CA THR A 103 -10.39 7.06 29.05
C THR A 103 -10.16 8.55 28.73
N LYS A 104 -8.91 8.98 28.51
CA LYS A 104 -8.62 10.40 28.17
C LYS A 104 -8.51 10.66 26.66
N LYS A 105 -8.05 9.68 25.86
CA LYS A 105 -7.77 9.92 24.43
C LYS A 105 -8.98 9.80 23.52
N THR A 106 -10.05 9.08 23.92
CA THR A 106 -11.30 9.00 23.15
C THR A 106 -12.08 10.32 23.17
N LYS A 107 -11.99 11.11 24.24
CA LYS A 107 -12.60 12.46 24.29
C LYS A 107 -11.78 13.51 23.52
N ALA A 108 -10.45 13.41 23.53
CA ALA A 108 -9.57 14.37 22.85
C ALA A 108 -9.48 14.17 21.32
N ALA A 109 -9.50 12.94 20.82
CA ALA A 109 -9.47 12.67 19.38
C ALA A 109 -10.84 12.90 18.69
N ALA A 110 -11.95 12.62 19.39
CA ALA A 110 -13.30 12.91 18.89
C ALA A 110 -13.64 14.40 18.93
N ALA A 111 -13.16 15.15 19.93
CA ALA A 111 -13.34 16.61 19.99
C ALA A 111 -12.52 17.35 18.93
N ALA A 112 -11.34 16.85 18.56
CA ALA A 112 -10.51 17.45 17.50
C ALA A 112 -11.08 17.21 16.09
N ALA A 113 -11.81 16.10 15.87
CA ALA A 113 -12.48 15.82 14.60
C ALA A 113 -13.82 16.56 14.45
N ALA A 114 -14.49 16.89 15.56
CA ALA A 114 -15.76 17.62 15.57
C ALA A 114 -15.61 19.15 15.55
N ALA A 115 -14.39 19.68 15.75
CA ALA A 115 -14.11 21.12 15.80
C ALA A 115 -13.52 21.69 14.48
N ALA A 116 -13.49 20.92 13.39
CA ALA A 116 -13.16 21.47 12.07
C ALA A 116 -14.39 22.21 11.51
N PRO A 117 -14.34 23.54 11.35
CA PRO A 117 -15.49 24.33 10.97
C PRO A 117 -15.85 24.06 9.50
N ALA A 118 -17.13 23.84 9.28
CA ALA A 118 -17.75 23.97 7.98
C ALA A 118 -17.50 25.40 7.47
N ALA A 119 -16.68 25.54 6.43
CA ALA A 119 -16.45 26.81 5.75
C ALA A 119 -16.67 26.62 4.25
N ALA A 120 -17.86 27.03 3.83
CA ALA A 120 -18.15 27.78 2.60
C ALA A 120 -17.55 27.33 1.26
N ALA A 121 -18.42 26.80 0.39
CA ALA A 121 -18.40 27.09 -1.04
C ALA A 121 -19.83 26.92 -1.61
N THR A 122 -20.64 27.96 -1.40
CA THR A 122 -21.86 28.27 -2.15
C THR A 122 -21.50 29.17 -3.35
N ALA A 123 -22.35 29.16 -4.38
CA ALA A 123 -22.29 29.89 -5.67
C ALA A 123 -21.59 29.11 -6.81
N ALA A 124 -22.11 28.99 -8.03
CA ALA A 124 -23.32 29.51 -8.67
C ALA A 124 -23.50 28.81 -10.06
N THR A 125 -24.74 28.43 -10.37
CA THR A 125 -25.51 28.85 -11.56
C THR A 125 -25.11 28.41 -12.99
N THR A 126 -26.11 27.83 -13.69
CA THR A 126 -26.43 27.82 -15.16
C THR A 126 -25.60 26.97 -16.12
N ALA A 127 -26.12 26.31 -17.17
CA ALA A 127 -27.47 26.08 -17.71
C ALA A 127 -27.42 25.00 -18.82
N ALA A 128 -28.61 24.56 -19.28
CA ALA A 128 -28.97 23.86 -20.53
C ALA A 128 -28.75 22.31 -20.56
N THR A 129 -29.79 21.45 -20.58
CA THR A 129 -30.83 21.19 -21.63
C THR A 129 -30.15 20.56 -22.88
N THR A 130 -30.43 19.35 -23.37
CA THR A 130 -31.71 18.72 -23.75
C THR A 130 -31.50 17.24 -24.12
N ALA A 131 -32.50 16.40 -23.80
CA ALA A 131 -33.09 15.28 -24.57
C ALA A 131 -32.23 14.33 -25.44
N ALA A 132 -32.40 13.02 -25.24
CA ALA A 132 -33.13 12.17 -26.20
C ALA A 132 -33.14 10.67 -25.76
N THR A 133 -34.26 10.03 -26.08
CA THR A 133 -34.72 8.69 -25.73
C THR A 133 -34.49 7.73 -26.90
N ALA A 134 -34.06 6.48 -26.66
CA ALA A 134 -34.27 5.28 -27.51
C ALA A 134 -33.73 4.04 -26.75
N ALA A 135 -34.57 3.16 -26.21
CA ALA A 135 -35.19 2.00 -26.87
C ALA A 135 -34.20 0.83 -27.12
N GLN A 136 -34.24 -0.15 -26.22
CA GLN A 136 -34.21 -1.58 -26.54
C GLN A 136 -34.94 -2.36 -25.44
#